data_AF-F3FUG4-F1
#
_entry.id   AF-F3FUG4-F1
#
_cell.length_a   1.000
_cell.length_b   1.000
_cell.length_c   1.000
_cell.angle_alpha   90.00
_cell.angle_beta   90.00
_cell.angle_gamma   90.00
#
_symmetry.space_group_name_H-M   'P 1'
#
loop_
_entity.id
_entity.type
_entity.pdbx_description
1 polymer ?
#
loop_
_entity_poly.entity_id
_entity_poly.type
_entity_poly.pdbx_seq_one_letter_code
_entity_poly.pdbx_strand_id
1 'polypeptide(L)'
;PAHGYDLIRKIEGLFEGAYCPSPGVIYPTLTFLEESEMVVGDAQAGKKLYTVTDAGRQSLEDQAVALEGVRMRIDVSKRSLRGHDRPPEIHEAVHNLRHALQMHHGRWSPEEILRVSELLNSTAKAVVDGPQPASEDSA
;
A
#
# COMPACT_ATOMS: atom_id res chain seq x y z
N PRO A 1 20.08 1.37 2.43
CA PRO A 1 19.80 0.06 3.06
C PRO A 1 18.34 -0.02 3.56
N ALA A 2 17.72 -1.20 3.54
CA ALA A 2 16.34 -1.40 4.02
C ALA A 2 16.09 -2.86 4.43
N HIS A 3 15.21 -3.10 5.40
CA HIS A 3 14.72 -4.45 5.68
C HIS A 3 13.60 -4.85 4.71
N GLY A 4 13.32 -6.16 4.60
CA GLY A 4 12.26 -6.67 3.73
C GLY A 4 10.87 -6.07 4.03
N TYR A 5 10.54 -5.86 5.31
CA TYR A 5 9.30 -5.18 5.70
C TYR A 5 9.27 -3.71 5.28
N ASP A 6 10.39 -3.00 5.38
CA ASP A 6 10.48 -1.60 4.92
C ASP A 6 10.27 -1.52 3.40
N LEU A 7 10.75 -2.51 2.65
CA LEU A 7 10.52 -2.61 1.20
C LEU A 7 9.06 -2.87 0.88
N ILE A 8 8.38 -3.77 1.62
CA ILE A 8 6.92 -3.97 1.50
C ILE A 8 6.19 -2.64 1.68
N ARG A 9 6.51 -1.89 2.75
CA ARG A 9 5.86 -0.61 3.07
C ARG A 9 6.16 0.48 2.04
N LYS A 10 7.39 0.53 1.53
CA LYS A 10 7.77 1.46 0.45
C LYS A 10 7.00 1.16 -0.84
N ILE A 11 6.89 -0.12 -1.20
CA ILE A 11 6.10 -0.54 -2.37
C ILE A 11 4.62 -0.21 -2.14
N GLU A 12 4.05 -0.50 -0.97
CA GLU A 12 2.69 -0.10 -0.62
C GLU A 12 2.47 1.41 -0.81
N GLY A 13 3.39 2.24 -0.33
CA GLY A 13 3.37 3.69 -0.53
C GLY A 13 3.46 4.09 -2.01
N LEU A 14 4.26 3.39 -2.82
CA LEU A 14 4.31 3.59 -4.27
C LEU A 14 2.99 3.27 -4.97
N PHE A 15 2.07 2.52 -4.35
CA PHE A 15 0.73 2.27 -4.89
C PHE A 15 -0.36 3.02 -4.11
N GLU A 16 0.00 4.01 -3.27
CA GLU A 16 -0.93 4.75 -2.40
C GLU A 16 -1.84 3.82 -1.56
N GLY A 17 -1.31 2.65 -1.19
CA GLY A 17 -2.04 1.62 -0.43
C GLY A 17 -3.08 0.82 -1.23
N ALA A 18 -3.14 0.98 -2.56
CA ALA A 18 -3.99 0.17 -3.43
C ALA A 18 -3.41 -1.23 -3.72
N TYR A 19 -2.11 -1.40 -3.50
CA TYR A 19 -1.43 -2.68 -3.57
C TYR A 19 -0.37 -2.77 -2.47
N CYS A 20 -0.37 -3.88 -1.73
CA CYS A 20 0.67 -4.19 -0.75
C CYS A 20 1.21 -5.61 -1.07
N PRO A 21 2.49 -5.75 -1.42
CA PRO A 21 3.04 -7.07 -1.76
C PRO A 21 3.13 -7.94 -0.50
N SER A 22 2.80 -9.22 -0.63
CA SER A 22 2.91 -10.15 0.49
C SER A 22 4.37 -10.50 0.80
N PRO A 23 4.68 -10.89 2.05
CA PRO A 23 5.99 -11.47 2.40
C PRO A 23 6.41 -12.62 1.47
N GLY A 24 5.45 -13.47 1.06
CA GLY A 24 5.70 -14.61 0.18
C GLY A 24 6.11 -14.23 -1.24
N VAL A 25 5.91 -12.98 -1.66
CA VAL A 25 6.44 -12.45 -2.92
C VAL A 25 7.80 -11.78 -2.68
N ILE A 26 7.92 -10.95 -1.63
CA ILE A 26 9.11 -10.13 -1.42
C ILE A 26 10.34 -10.95 -1.00
N TYR A 27 10.22 -11.86 -0.04
CA TYR A 27 11.38 -12.58 0.47
C TYR A 27 12.01 -13.53 -0.56
N PRO A 28 11.25 -14.30 -1.35
CA PRO A 28 11.85 -15.08 -2.44
C PRO A 28 12.56 -14.21 -3.48
N THR A 29 12.02 -13.04 -3.83
CA THR A 29 12.70 -12.11 -4.74
C THR A 29 14.00 -11.56 -4.12
N LEU A 30 14.01 -11.24 -2.83
CA LEU A 30 15.24 -10.79 -2.15
C LEU A 30 16.30 -11.89 -2.10
N THR A 31 15.90 -13.14 -1.86
CA THR A 31 16.81 -14.30 -1.93
C THR A 31 17.40 -14.43 -3.33
N PHE A 32 16.57 -14.37 -4.37
CA PHE A 32 17.04 -14.44 -5.76
C PHE A 32 18.03 -13.32 -6.11
N LEU A 33 17.76 -12.09 -5.66
CA LEU A 33 18.66 -10.95 -5.89
C LEU A 33 19.98 -11.10 -5.12
N GLU A 34 19.97 -11.72 -3.95
CA GLU A 34 21.16 -12.00 -3.15
C GLU A 34 22.01 -13.11 -3.80
N GLU A 35 21.37 -14.19 -4.26
CA GLU A 35 22.02 -15.27 -5.02
C GLU A 35 22.61 -14.79 -6.35
N SER A 36 22.01 -13.76 -6.95
CA SER A 36 22.50 -13.11 -8.17
C SER A 36 23.51 -11.98 -7.90
N GLU A 37 23.96 -11.81 -6.65
CA GLU A 37 24.92 -10.78 -6.22
C GLU A 37 24.50 -9.32 -6.48
N MET A 38 23.20 -9.11 -6.75
CA MET A 38 22.61 -7.79 -7.03
C MET A 38 22.34 -7.00 -5.75
N VAL A 39 22.11 -7.71 -4.65
CA VAL A 39 21.99 -7.13 -3.30
C VAL A 39 22.81 -7.95 -2.32
N VAL A 40 23.23 -7.33 -1.22
CA VAL A 40 23.84 -8.03 -0.08
C VAL A 40 22.96 -7.85 1.14
N GLY A 41 22.72 -8.93 1.87
CA GLY A 41 22.01 -8.94 3.15
C GLY A 41 22.98 -9.05 4.33
N ASP A 42 23.06 -8.02 5.16
CA ASP A 42 23.78 -8.09 6.44
C ASP A 42 22.83 -8.53 7.56
N ALA A 43 23.19 -9.58 8.29
CA ALA A 43 22.38 -10.13 9.37
C ALA A 43 22.61 -9.31 10.66
N GLN A 44 21.88 -8.21 10.81
CA GLN A 44 21.92 -7.40 12.02
C GLN A 44 20.76 -7.76 12.96
N ALA A 45 21.07 -8.17 14.20
CA ALA A 45 20.08 -8.43 15.25
C ALA A 45 18.91 -9.35 14.82
N GLY A 46 19.18 -10.36 14.00
CA GLY A 46 18.19 -11.34 13.55
C GLY A 46 17.31 -10.88 12.37
N LYS A 47 17.55 -9.69 11.80
CA LYS A 47 16.86 -9.21 10.58
C LYS A 47 17.89 -8.84 9.51
N LYS A 48 17.74 -9.38 8.29
CA LYS A 48 18.61 -9.01 7.18
C LYS A 48 18.36 -7.56 6.75
N LEU A 49 19.41 -6.77 6.69
CA LEU A 49 19.43 -5.42 6.13
C LEU A 49 20.00 -5.50 4.72
N TYR A 50 19.18 -5.20 3.71
CA TYR A 50 19.57 -5.32 2.31
C TYR A 50 20.15 -4.01 1.78
N THR A 51 21.25 -4.14 1.03
CA THR A 51 21.91 -3.03 0.33
C THR A 51 22.20 -3.45 -1.10
N VAL A 52 21.92 -2.57 -2.07
CA VAL A 52 22.23 -2.83 -3.48
C VAL A 52 23.74 -2.76 -3.73
N THR A 53 24.27 -3.73 -4.47
CA THR A 53 25.69 -3.82 -4.84
C THR A 53 25.98 -2.92 -6.04
N ASP A 54 27.25 -2.80 -6.44
CA ASP A 54 27.62 -2.10 -7.68
C ASP A 54 27.09 -2.82 -8.92
N ALA A 55 27.15 -4.16 -8.94
CA ALA A 55 26.54 -4.98 -10.00
C ALA A 55 25.02 -4.73 -10.08
N GLY A 56 24.35 -4.63 -8.93
CA GLY A 56 22.94 -4.28 -8.85
C GLY A 56 22.63 -2.89 -9.41
N ARG A 57 23.49 -1.91 -9.14
CA ARG A 57 23.36 -0.55 -9.71
C ARG A 57 23.56 -0.55 -11.22
N GLN A 58 24.61 -1.19 -11.73
CA GLN A 58 24.87 -1.28 -13.17
C GLN A 58 23.71 -1.94 -13.92
N SER A 59 23.16 -3.03 -13.39
CA SER A 59 22.02 -3.72 -14.01
C SER A 59 20.75 -2.88 -14.06
N LEU A 60 20.54 -1.96 -13.08
CA LEU A 60 19.46 -0.98 -13.14
C LEU A 60 19.67 0.07 -14.24
N GLU A 61 20.92 0.49 -14.45
CA GLU A 61 21.29 1.42 -15.54
C GLU A 61 21.10 0.76 -16.90
N ASP A 62 21.57 -0.48 -17.06
CA ASP A 62 21.42 -1.25 -18.30
C ASP A 62 19.95 -1.50 -18.66
N GLN A 63 19.08 -1.57 -17.64
CA GLN A 63 17.63 -1.78 -17.77
C GLN A 63 16.81 -0.50 -17.59
N ALA A 64 17.42 0.68 -17.71
CA ALA A 64 16.75 1.96 -17.42
C ALA A 64 15.43 2.13 -18.19
N VAL A 65 15.38 1.73 -19.46
CA VAL A 65 14.16 1.80 -20.29
C VAL A 65 13.05 0.88 -19.76
N ALA A 66 13.41 -0.34 -19.36
CA ALA A 66 12.44 -1.28 -18.78
C ALA A 66 11.94 -0.79 -17.42
N LEU A 67 12.83 -0.22 -16.61
CA LEU A 67 12.50 0.37 -15.31
C LEU A 67 11.55 1.56 -15.45
N GLU A 68 11.77 2.43 -16.43
CA GLU A 68 10.86 3.53 -16.75
C GLU A 68 9.49 3.01 -17.18
N GLY A 69 9.45 1.95 -18.00
CA GLY A 69 8.21 1.27 -18.35
C GLY A 69 7.45 0.73 -17.13
N VAL A 70 8.14 0.16 -16.14
CA VAL A 70 7.54 -0.26 -14.86
C VAL A 70 6.99 0.95 -14.11
N ARG A 71 7.76 2.04 -14.00
CA ARG A 71 7.34 3.28 -13.33
C ARG A 71 6.06 3.84 -13.96
N MET A 72 6.02 3.95 -15.28
CA MET A 72 4.84 4.40 -16.01
C MET A 72 3.62 3.51 -15.74
N ARG A 73 3.78 2.18 -15.71
CA ARG A 73 2.68 1.26 -15.38
C ARG A 73 2.19 1.41 -13.94
N ILE A 74 3.09 1.68 -13.00
CA ILE A 74 2.72 2.00 -11.62
C ILE A 74 1.89 3.30 -11.59
N ASP A 75 2.32 4.34 -12.30
CA ASP A 75 1.60 5.61 -12.32
C ASP A 75 0.27 5.55 -13.07
N VAL A 76 0.17 4.78 -14.16
CA VAL A 76 -1.11 4.46 -14.81
C VAL A 76 -2.00 3.68 -13.86
N SER A 77 -1.47 2.66 -13.18
CA SER A 77 -2.21 1.89 -12.17
C SER A 77 -2.73 2.80 -11.06
N LYS A 78 -1.93 3.74 -10.53
CA LYS A 78 -2.42 4.75 -9.57
C LYS A 78 -3.60 5.54 -10.13
N ARG A 79 -3.50 6.03 -11.38
CA ARG A 79 -4.57 6.81 -12.03
C ARG A 79 -5.84 5.99 -12.24
N SER A 80 -5.71 4.72 -12.64
CA SER A 80 -6.85 3.81 -12.82
C SER A 80 -7.44 3.31 -11.50
N LEU A 81 -6.63 3.08 -10.46
CA LEU A 81 -7.04 2.64 -9.12
C LEU A 81 -7.63 3.79 -8.27
N ARG A 82 -7.25 5.04 -8.56
CA ARG A 82 -7.90 6.23 -8.00
C ARG A 82 -9.39 6.29 -8.36
N GLY A 83 -9.78 5.65 -9.47
CA GLY A 83 -11.00 6.02 -10.16
C GLY A 83 -10.83 7.46 -10.65
N HIS A 84 -11.02 7.71 -11.93
CA HIS A 84 -11.18 9.10 -12.34
C HIS A 84 -12.35 9.72 -11.52
N ASP A 85 -12.15 10.92 -10.95
CA ASP A 85 -13.15 11.82 -10.32
C ASP A 85 -13.46 11.77 -8.80
N ARG A 86 -12.49 11.50 -7.91
CA ARG A 86 -12.66 11.89 -6.48
C ARG A 86 -12.01 13.24 -6.17
N PRO A 87 -12.78 14.23 -5.65
CA PRO A 87 -12.23 15.49 -5.18
C PRO A 87 -11.14 15.31 -4.10
N PRO A 88 -10.20 16.27 -3.97
CA PRO A 88 -9.11 16.22 -2.97
C PRO A 88 -9.59 15.91 -1.55
N GLU A 89 -10.75 16.42 -1.17
CA GLU A 89 -11.38 16.25 0.14
C GLU A 89 -11.72 14.77 0.41
N ILE A 90 -12.18 14.05 -0.62
CA ILE A 90 -12.48 12.62 -0.50
C ILE A 90 -11.20 11.80 -0.39
N HIS A 91 -10.12 12.20 -1.07
CA HIS A 91 -8.82 11.57 -0.89
C HIS A 91 -8.29 11.72 0.53
N GLU A 92 -8.36 12.93 1.09
CA GLU A 92 -7.94 13.21 2.46
C GLU A 92 -8.75 12.40 3.47
N ALA A 93 -10.07 12.31 3.30
CA ALA A 93 -10.93 11.51 4.16
C ALA A 93 -10.55 10.01 4.16
N VAL A 94 -10.29 9.43 2.98
CA VAL A 94 -9.84 8.03 2.86
C VAL A 94 -8.46 7.83 3.48
N HIS A 95 -7.55 8.78 3.30
CA HIS A 95 -6.23 8.75 3.93
C HIS A 95 -6.34 8.73 5.46
N ASN A 96 -7.13 9.64 6.02
CA ASN A 96 -7.34 9.76 7.46
C ASN A 96 -7.96 8.49 8.05
N LEU A 97 -8.93 7.89 7.37
CA LEU A 97 -9.53 6.61 7.77
C LEU A 97 -8.48 5.50 7.83
N ARG A 98 -7.67 5.35 6.77
CA ARG A 98 -6.60 4.35 6.71
C ARG A 98 -5.59 4.57 7.83
N HIS A 99 -5.19 5.82 8.07
CA HIS A 99 -4.25 6.19 9.11
C HIS A 99 -4.81 5.85 10.51
N ALA A 100 -6.08 6.14 10.79
CA ALA A 100 -6.72 5.81 12.07
C ALA A 100 -6.74 4.29 12.32
N LEU A 101 -7.07 3.49 11.30
CA LEU A 101 -7.02 2.03 11.38
C LEU A 101 -5.60 1.50 11.62
N GLN A 102 -4.57 2.17 11.09
CA GLN A 102 -3.17 1.82 11.31
C GLN A 102 -2.64 2.20 12.69
N MET A 103 -3.14 3.31 13.26
CA MET A 103 -2.80 3.72 14.63
C MET A 103 -3.46 2.83 15.69
N HIS A 104 -4.44 2.01 15.29
CA HIS A 104 -4.99 1.00 16.17
C HIS A 104 -3.92 -0.03 16.54
N HIS A 105 -3.72 -0.23 17.84
CA HIS A 105 -2.74 -1.13 18.46
C HIS A 105 -2.86 -2.65 18.14
N GLY A 106 -3.77 -3.03 17.23
CA GLY A 106 -3.93 -4.41 16.72
C GLY A 106 -4.60 -5.41 17.65
N ARG A 107 -4.82 -5.07 18.93
CA ARG A 107 -5.64 -5.85 19.86
C ARG A 107 -7.09 -5.42 19.72
N TRP A 108 -7.93 -6.29 19.18
CA TRP A 108 -9.34 -6.00 18.94
C TRP A 108 -10.22 -6.81 19.89
N SER A 109 -11.13 -6.15 20.62
CA SER A 109 -12.21 -6.86 21.31
C SER A 109 -13.31 -7.28 20.33
N PRO A 110 -14.10 -8.34 20.63
CA PRO A 110 -15.26 -8.70 19.81
C PRO A 110 -16.21 -7.52 19.56
N GLU A 111 -16.44 -6.69 20.58
CA GLU A 111 -17.29 -5.50 20.51
C GLU A 111 -16.70 -4.44 19.58
N GLU A 112 -15.39 -4.22 19.63
CA GLU A 112 -14.70 -3.27 18.74
C GLU A 112 -14.73 -3.71 17.28
N ILE A 113 -14.56 -5.02 17.02
CA ILE A 113 -14.66 -5.59 15.67
C ILE A 113 -16.06 -5.33 15.11
N LEU A 114 -17.10 -5.66 15.87
CA LEU A 114 -18.48 -5.45 15.46
C LEU A 114 -18.75 -3.97 15.20
N ARG A 115 -18.39 -3.09 16.14
CA ARG A 115 -18.59 -1.65 16.02
C ARG A 115 -17.88 -1.04 14.81
N VAL A 116 -16.60 -1.34 14.60
CA VAL A 116 -15.82 -0.74 13.51
C VAL A 116 -16.24 -1.31 12.15
N SER A 117 -16.52 -2.61 12.06
CA SER A 117 -17.03 -3.21 10.82
C SER A 117 -18.41 -2.66 10.44
N GLU A 118 -19.30 -2.47 11.42
CA GLU A 118 -20.61 -1.85 11.21
C GLU A 118 -20.48 -0.39 10.73
N LEU A 119 -19.58 0.39 11.32
CA LEU A 119 -19.32 1.77 10.89
C LEU A 119 -18.79 1.84 9.45
N LEU A 120 -17.84 0.97 9.08
CA LEU A 120 -17.29 0.91 7.73
C LEU A 120 -18.34 0.49 6.70
N ASN A 121 -19.12 -0.54 7.01
CA ASN A 121 -20.16 -1.06 6.12
C ASN A 121 -21.32 -0.08 5.96
N SER A 122 -21.76 0.58 7.03
CA SER A 122 -22.81 1.61 6.96
C SER A 122 -22.35 2.82 6.16
N THR A 123 -21.10 3.27 6.33
CA THR A 123 -20.52 4.36 5.53
C THR A 123 -20.47 3.98 4.05
N ALA A 124 -19.99 2.77 3.73
CA ALA A 124 -19.95 2.28 2.35
C ALA A 124 -21.35 2.21 1.73
N LYS A 125 -22.34 1.71 2.49
CA LYS A 125 -23.73 1.67 2.06
C LYS A 125 -24.29 3.07 1.80
N ALA A 126 -24.04 4.04 2.69
CA ALA A 126 -24.50 5.42 2.51
C ALA A 126 -23.89 6.09 1.26
N VAL A 127 -22.63 5.81 0.94
CA VAL A 127 -21.98 6.32 -0.29
C VAL A 127 -22.63 5.74 -1.54
N VAL A 128 -23.05 4.48 -1.53
CA VAL A 128 -23.74 3.81 -2.65
C VAL A 128 -25.18 4.30 -2.79
N ASP A 129 -25.89 4.40 -1.67
CA ASP A 129 -27.31 4.78 -1.65
C ASP A 129 -27.52 6.27 -2.02
N GLY A 130 -26.46 7.10 -1.88
CA GLY A 130 -26.51 8.53 -2.17
C GLY A 130 -27.30 9.32 -1.11
N PRO A 131 -27.50 10.63 -1.28
CA PRO A 131 -28.30 11.42 -0.36
C PRO A 131 -29.74 10.91 -0.35
N GLN A 132 -30.19 10.43 0.81
CA GLN A 132 -31.57 10.05 1.01
C GLN A 132 -32.42 11.34 0.94
N PRO A 133 -33.50 11.39 0.13
CA PRO A 133 -34.33 12.58 0.08
C PRO A 133 -34.83 12.88 1.49
N ALA A 134 -34.62 14.11 1.95
CA ALA A 134 -35.16 14.56 3.21
C ALA A 134 -36.66 14.26 3.18
N SER A 135 -37.11 13.44 4.13
CA SER A 135 -38.53 13.22 4.37
C SER A 135 -39.15 14.59 4.58
N GLU A 136 -39.85 15.08 3.55
CA GLU A 136 -40.73 16.23 3.65
C GLU A 136 -41.74 15.90 4.74
N ASP A 137 -41.52 16.47 5.93
CA ASP A 137 -42.51 16.49 6.99
C ASP A 137 -43.80 17.03 6.39
N SER A 138 -44.77 16.14 6.21
CA SER A 138 -46.10 16.49 5.75
C SER A 138 -46.74 17.40 6.80
N ALA A 139 -47.17 18.56 6.32
CA ALA A 139 -47.97 19.55 7.00
C ALA A 139 -49.24 18.98 7.65
#